data_AF-A0A4V3LUG8-F1
#
_entry.id   AF-A0A4V3LUG8-F1
#
_cell.length_a   1.000
_cell.length_b   1.000
_cell.length_c   1.000
_cell.angle_alpha   90.00
_cell.angle_beta   90.00
_cell.angle_gamma   90.00
#
_symmetry.space_group_name_H-M   'P 1'
#
loop_
_entity.id
_entity.type
_entity.pdbx_description
1 polymer ?
#
loop_
_entity_poly.entity_id
_entity_poly.type
_entity_poly.pdbx_seq_one_letter_code
_entity_poly.pdbx_strand_id
1 'polypeptide(L)'
;MERADIAFEVNGAAVSVSVPPVRRLSQVLRDELGLTGTKVGCDAGDCGACTVLVDGNPVCACLVPAASLSGATLTTVESLANGRLSALQASFLEHGAAQCGICTPGLLVAATALLERNPQPSEAETQDA
;
A
#
# COMPACT_ATOMS: atom_id res chain seq x y z
N MET A 1 -18.98 16.03 10.45
CA MET A 1 -17.78 15.76 11.26
C MET A 1 -16.72 16.77 10.87
N GLU A 2 -16.02 17.36 11.82
CA GLU A 2 -14.99 18.37 11.55
C GLU A 2 -13.83 17.77 10.77
N ARG A 3 -13.28 18.52 9.80
CA ARG A 3 -12.12 18.10 8.99
C ARG A 3 -10.85 18.61 9.68
N ALA A 4 -9.76 17.86 9.56
CA ALA A 4 -8.43 18.25 10.02
C ALA A 4 -7.45 18.18 8.85
N ASP A 5 -6.49 19.09 8.84
CA ASP A 5 -5.38 19.08 7.89
C ASP A 5 -4.32 18.09 8.38
N ILE A 6 -4.06 17.07 7.57
CA ILE A 6 -3.16 15.98 7.89
C ILE A 6 -2.06 15.98 6.84
N ALA A 7 -0.82 16.18 7.27
CA ALA A 7 0.35 16.24 6.39
C ALA A 7 1.23 14.99 6.57
N PHE A 8 1.65 14.41 5.46
CA PHE A 8 2.46 13.18 5.41
C PHE A 8 3.22 13.09 4.09
N GLU A 9 4.07 12.09 3.94
CA GLU A 9 4.72 11.77 2.68
C GLU A 9 4.06 10.53 2.04
N VAL A 10 3.85 10.56 0.73
CA VAL A 10 3.43 9.37 -0.02
C VAL A 10 4.27 9.24 -1.29
N ASN A 11 4.87 8.07 -1.49
CA ASN A 11 5.70 7.75 -2.65
C ASN A 11 6.83 8.78 -2.88
N GLY A 12 7.45 9.30 -1.82
CA GLY A 12 8.52 10.31 -1.91
C GLY A 12 8.03 11.76 -2.07
N ALA A 13 6.72 12.00 -2.08
CA ALA A 13 6.14 13.34 -2.23
C ALA A 13 5.40 13.78 -0.96
N ALA A 14 5.73 14.98 -0.46
CA ALA A 14 5.00 15.60 0.64
C ALA A 14 3.58 15.98 0.18
N VAL A 15 2.57 15.58 0.97
CA VAL A 15 1.16 15.87 0.72
C VAL A 15 0.48 16.38 1.98
N SER A 16 -0.61 17.13 1.79
CA SER A 16 -1.50 17.53 2.87
C SER A 16 -2.94 17.41 2.40
N VAL A 17 -3.77 16.76 3.21
CA VAL A 17 -5.20 16.56 2.93
C VAL A 17 -6.01 17.09 4.10
N SER A 18 -7.08 17.82 3.79
CA SER A 18 -8.06 18.22 4.79
C SER A 18 -9.16 17.17 4.79
N VAL A 19 -9.30 16.31 5.80
CA VAL A 19 -10.32 15.22 5.81
C VAL A 19 -10.86 14.95 7.22
N PRO A 20 -12.01 14.26 7.38
CA PRO A 20 -12.42 13.82 8.70
C PRO A 20 -11.35 12.89 9.32
N PRO A 21 -10.93 13.09 10.59
CA PRO A 21 -9.83 12.34 11.21
C PRO A 21 -10.00 10.80 11.18
N VAL A 22 -11.24 10.31 11.22
CA VAL A 22 -11.55 8.86 11.18
C VAL A 22 -11.68 8.30 9.76
N ARG A 23 -11.52 9.13 8.72
CA ARG A 23 -11.58 8.67 7.33
C ARG A 23 -10.47 7.65 7.11
N ARG A 24 -10.79 6.54 6.46
CA ARG A 24 -9.84 5.43 6.28
C ARG A 24 -8.75 5.85 5.30
N LEU A 25 -7.52 5.40 5.52
CA LEU A 25 -6.40 5.64 4.62
C LEU A 25 -6.70 5.15 3.21
N SER A 26 -7.40 4.01 3.06
CA SER A 26 -7.84 3.51 1.76
C SER A 26 -8.69 4.53 0.98
N GLN A 27 -9.54 5.30 1.66
CA GLN A 27 -10.35 6.35 1.05
C GLN A 27 -9.52 7.61 0.78
N VAL A 28 -8.60 7.97 1.67
CA VAL A 28 -7.68 9.10 1.44
C VAL A 28 -6.85 8.87 0.19
N LEU A 29 -6.21 7.70 0.06
CA LEU A 29 -5.39 7.35 -1.10
C LEU A 29 -6.20 7.36 -2.40
N ARG A 30 -7.36 6.70 -2.39
CA ARG A 30 -8.15 6.49 -3.62
C ARG A 30 -8.94 7.72 -4.05
N ASP A 31 -9.65 8.35 -3.11
CA ASP A 31 -10.65 9.36 -3.42
C ASP A 31 -10.05 10.78 -3.37
N GLU A 32 -9.14 11.05 -2.43
CA GLU A 32 -8.54 12.39 -2.28
C GLU A 32 -7.27 12.53 -3.11
N LEU A 33 -6.43 11.48 -3.19
CA LEU A 33 -5.14 11.52 -3.87
C LEU A 33 -5.13 10.83 -5.25
N GLY A 34 -6.19 10.10 -5.61
CA GLY A 34 -6.28 9.41 -6.90
C GLY A 34 -5.35 8.19 -7.05
N LEU A 35 -4.71 7.76 -5.97
CA LEU A 35 -3.85 6.56 -5.90
C LEU A 35 -4.72 5.31 -5.81
N THR A 36 -5.27 4.93 -6.97
CA THR A 36 -6.27 3.86 -7.08
C THR A 36 -5.68 2.46 -7.17
N GLY A 37 -4.35 2.32 -7.15
CA GLY A 37 -3.63 1.05 -7.10
C GLY A 37 -3.99 0.24 -5.87
N THR A 38 -4.07 0.89 -4.71
CA THR A 38 -4.63 0.32 -3.47
C THR A 38 -6.09 -0.04 -3.68
N LYS A 39 -6.47 -1.32 -3.52
CA LYS A 39 -7.84 -1.81 -3.74
C LYS A 39 -8.58 -1.99 -2.41
N VAL A 40 -9.91 -1.94 -2.45
CA VAL A 40 -10.76 -2.27 -1.29
C VAL A 40 -11.65 -3.44 -1.68
N GLY A 41 -11.39 -4.60 -1.09
CA GLY A 41 -12.16 -5.83 -1.32
C GLY A 41 -13.17 -6.11 -0.20
N CYS A 42 -12.69 -6.21 1.04
CA CYS A 42 -13.53 -6.52 2.21
C CYS A 42 -13.84 -5.32 3.12
N ASP A 43 -13.01 -4.28 3.12
CA ASP A 43 -13.04 -3.17 4.07
C ASP A 43 -12.97 -3.57 5.57
N ALA A 44 -12.50 -4.79 5.84
CA ALA A 44 -12.45 -5.41 7.17
C ALA A 44 -11.02 -5.84 7.60
N GLY A 45 -10.03 -5.72 6.71
CA GLY A 45 -8.64 -6.14 6.97
C GLY A 45 -8.30 -7.57 6.59
N ASP A 46 -9.27 -8.35 6.09
CA ASP A 46 -9.07 -9.79 5.84
C ASP A 46 -8.37 -10.09 4.51
N CYS A 47 -8.66 -9.31 3.46
CA CYS A 47 -8.26 -9.69 2.09
C CYS A 47 -6.87 -9.19 1.65
N GLY A 48 -6.24 -8.28 2.39
CA GLY A 48 -4.94 -7.68 2.03
C GLY A 48 -4.88 -6.85 0.73
N ALA A 49 -5.97 -6.73 -0.05
CA ALA A 49 -5.95 -5.97 -1.31
C ALA A 49 -5.67 -4.47 -1.14
N CYS A 50 -5.83 -3.96 0.09
CA CYS A 50 -5.54 -2.59 0.49
C CYS A 50 -4.16 -2.40 1.14
N THR A 51 -3.27 -3.39 1.04
CA THR A 51 -1.94 -3.33 1.67
C THR A 51 -1.12 -2.18 1.09
N VAL A 52 -0.59 -1.36 1.99
CA VAL A 52 0.36 -0.26 1.75
C VAL A 52 1.44 -0.32 2.83
N LEU A 53 2.58 0.34 2.64
CA LEU A 53 3.56 0.50 3.72
C LEU A 53 3.33 1.81 4.44
N VAL A 54 3.27 1.77 5.77
CA VAL A 54 3.37 2.94 6.65
C VAL A 54 4.68 2.80 7.42
N ASP A 55 5.60 3.72 7.22
CA ASP A 55 6.93 3.71 7.83
C ASP A 55 7.66 2.37 7.65
N GLY A 56 7.56 1.80 6.43
CA GLY A 56 8.16 0.52 6.05
C GLY A 56 7.40 -0.74 6.51
N ASN A 57 6.28 -0.58 7.22
CA ASN A 57 5.50 -1.71 7.73
C ASN A 57 4.23 -1.93 6.89
N PRO A 58 3.97 -3.16 6.40
CA PRO A 58 2.74 -3.47 5.67
C PRO A 58 1.53 -3.37 6.60
N VAL A 59 0.52 -2.63 6.18
CA VAL A 59 -0.74 -2.47 6.92
C VAL A 59 -1.94 -2.51 5.97
N CYS A 60 -3.10 -2.92 6.50
CA CYS A 60 -4.36 -2.79 5.78
C CYS A 60 -4.84 -1.33 5.80
N ALA A 61 -4.72 -0.61 4.69
CA ALA A 61 -5.14 0.80 4.60
C ALA A 61 -6.62 1.03 4.96
N CYS A 62 -7.48 0.01 4.84
CA CYS A 62 -8.87 0.12 5.26
C CYS A 62 -9.04 0.25 6.79
N LEU A 63 -8.06 -0.17 7.59
CA LEU A 63 -8.14 -0.12 9.05
C LEU A 63 -7.40 1.07 9.68
N VAL A 64 -6.66 1.84 8.88
CA VAL A 64 -5.85 2.96 9.37
C VAL A 64 -6.66 4.26 9.27
N PRO A 65 -6.89 4.99 10.38
CA PRO A 65 -7.53 6.30 10.34
C PRO A 65 -6.57 7.38 9.84
N ALA A 66 -7.07 8.36 9.10
CA ALA A 66 -6.26 9.46 8.57
C ALA A 66 -5.49 10.20 9.68
N ALA A 67 -6.10 10.36 10.86
CA ALA A 67 -5.49 11.04 12.01
C ALA A 67 -4.12 10.47 12.42
N SER A 68 -3.86 9.18 12.19
CA SER A 68 -2.59 8.54 12.55
C SER A 68 -1.48 8.77 11.53
N LEU A 69 -1.77 9.42 10.40
CA LEU A 69 -0.82 9.57 9.30
C LEU A 69 0.10 10.79 9.44
N SER A 70 -0.18 11.70 10.39
CA SER A 70 0.58 12.94 10.51
C SER A 70 2.09 12.67 10.66
N GLY A 71 2.88 13.10 9.67
CA GLY A 71 4.33 12.90 9.62
C GLY A 71 4.79 11.50 9.18
N ALA A 72 3.87 10.59 8.84
CA ALA A 72 4.20 9.24 8.39
C ALA A 72 4.73 9.24 6.94
N THR A 73 5.48 8.19 6.60
CA THR A 73 5.93 7.90 5.22
C THR A 73 5.15 6.74 4.63
N LEU A 74 4.44 6.99 3.53
CA LEU A 74 3.61 5.99 2.86
C LEU A 74 4.24 5.51 1.56
N THR A 75 4.18 4.20 1.33
CA THR A 75 4.53 3.58 0.05
C THR A 75 3.35 2.78 -0.49
N THR A 76 2.99 3.05 -1.74
CA THR A 76 1.90 2.38 -2.46
C THR A 76 2.44 1.67 -3.70
N VAL A 77 1.63 0.82 -4.34
CA VAL A 77 2.04 0.07 -5.54
C VAL A 77 2.53 0.98 -6.67
N GLU A 78 1.99 2.20 -6.77
CA GLU A 78 2.33 3.20 -7.77
C GLU A 78 3.82 3.58 -7.76
N SER A 79 4.46 3.50 -6.59
CA SER A 79 5.89 3.81 -6.42
C SER A 79 6.85 2.67 -6.78
N LEU A 80 6.34 1.44 -6.91
CA LEU A 80 7.20 0.26 -7.14
C LEU A 80 7.83 0.26 -8.54
N ALA A 81 7.26 1.02 -9.48
CA ALA A 81 7.82 1.22 -10.82
C ALA A 81 8.40 2.64 -10.95
N ASN A 82 9.56 2.77 -11.59
CA ASN A 82 10.16 4.06 -11.92
C ASN A 82 10.46 4.13 -13.42
N GLY A 83 9.43 4.37 -14.23
CA GLY A 83 9.49 4.34 -15.70
C GLY A 83 9.67 2.96 -16.34
N ARG A 84 9.92 1.93 -15.52
CA ARG A 84 10.00 0.51 -15.87
C ARG A 84 9.56 -0.35 -14.67
N LEU A 85 9.17 -1.58 -14.95
CA LEU A 85 8.83 -2.56 -13.90
C LEU A 85 10.04 -2.81 -12.98
N SER A 86 9.79 -2.96 -11.69
CA SER A 86 10.78 -3.54 -10.78
C SER A 86 11.03 -5.01 -11.10
N ALA A 87 12.13 -5.57 -10.58
CA ALA A 87 12.43 -6.99 -10.74
C ALA A 87 11.29 -7.89 -10.20
N LEU A 88 10.69 -7.50 -9.07
CA LEU A 88 9.54 -8.21 -8.48
C LEU A 88 8.30 -8.14 -9.39
N GLN A 89 7.97 -6.96 -9.92
CA GLN A 89 6.86 -6.80 -10.85
C GLN A 89 7.06 -7.60 -12.15
N ALA A 90 8.29 -7.60 -12.69
CA ALA A 90 8.64 -8.38 -13.87
C ALA A 90 8.51 -9.89 -13.61
N SER A 91 8.94 -10.37 -12.44
CA SER A 91 8.79 -11.77 -12.04
C SER A 91 7.32 -12.19 -11.92
N PHE A 92 6.47 -11.34 -11.32
CA PHE A 92 5.01 -11.58 -11.27
C PHE A 92 4.40 -11.73 -12.67
N LEU A 93 4.85 -10.91 -13.62
CA LEU A 93 4.40 -10.97 -15.01
C LEU A 93 4.87 -12.25 -15.70
N GLU A 94 6.16 -12.58 -15.59
CA GLU A 94 6.77 -13.77 -16.19
C GLU A 94 6.12 -15.07 -15.73
N HIS A 95 5.77 -15.16 -14.45
CA HIS A 95 5.18 -16.35 -13.84
C HIS A 95 3.64 -16.36 -13.89
N GLY A 96 2.99 -15.38 -14.53
CA GLY A 96 1.54 -15.32 -14.63
C GLY A 96 0.84 -15.20 -13.27
N ALA A 97 1.47 -14.55 -12.29
CA ALA A 97 0.97 -14.42 -10.92
C ALA A 97 -0.28 -13.53 -10.81
N ALA A 98 -0.59 -12.74 -11.84
CA ALA A 98 -1.79 -11.93 -11.93
C ALA A 98 -2.81 -12.56 -12.88
N GLN A 99 -3.97 -12.94 -12.34
CA GLN A 99 -5.13 -13.37 -13.13
C GLN A 99 -6.10 -12.19 -13.35
N CYS A 100 -7.06 -11.99 -12.44
CA CYS A 100 -7.93 -10.82 -12.47
C CYS A 100 -7.21 -9.52 -12.03
N GLY A 101 -6.07 -9.66 -11.35
CA GLY A 101 -5.20 -8.56 -10.94
C GLY A 101 -5.64 -7.79 -9.69
N ILE A 102 -6.77 -8.13 -9.06
CA ILE A 102 -7.32 -7.31 -7.95
C ILE A 102 -6.45 -7.35 -6.69
N CYS A 103 -5.82 -8.49 -6.39
CA CYS A 103 -4.95 -8.67 -5.23
C CYS A 103 -3.49 -8.27 -5.52
N THR A 104 -3.10 -8.19 -6.80
CA THR A 104 -1.71 -8.00 -7.22
C THR A 104 -1.05 -6.76 -6.59
N PRO A 105 -1.73 -5.59 -6.47
CA PRO A 105 -1.16 -4.45 -5.75
C PRO A 105 -0.74 -4.75 -4.32
N GLY A 106 -1.63 -5.38 -3.54
CA GLY A 106 -1.36 -5.70 -2.14
C GLY A 106 -0.24 -6.72 -1.99
N LEU A 107 -0.24 -7.76 -2.84
CA LEU A 107 0.81 -8.78 -2.86
C LEU A 107 2.18 -8.21 -3.21
N LEU A 108 2.26 -7.34 -4.22
CA LEU A 108 3.52 -6.69 -4.61
C LEU A 108 4.08 -5.83 -3.47
N VAL A 109 3.23 -5.08 -2.77
CA VAL A 109 3.66 -4.25 -1.64
C VAL A 109 4.12 -5.12 -0.46
N ALA A 110 3.38 -6.18 -0.11
CA ALA A 110 3.77 -7.11 0.95
C ALA A 110 5.11 -7.80 0.65
N ALA A 111 5.25 -8.34 -0.56
CA ALA A 111 6.49 -8.98 -1.01
C ALA A 111 7.67 -8.00 -1.10
N THR A 112 7.43 -6.74 -1.46
CA THR A 112 8.46 -5.69 -1.39
C THR A 112 8.96 -5.52 0.04
N ALA A 113 8.05 -5.41 1.01
CA ALA A 113 8.42 -5.26 2.42
C ALA A 113 9.16 -6.49 2.98
N LEU A 114 8.82 -7.69 2.53
CA LEU A 114 9.58 -8.90 2.85
C LEU A 114 11.00 -8.82 2.30
N LEU A 115 11.15 -8.52 1.00
CA LEU A 115 12.45 -8.50 0.31
C LEU A 115 13.38 -7.39 0.81
N GLU A 116 12.83 -6.26 1.26
CA GLU A 116 13.60 -5.20 1.93
C GLU A 116 14.19 -5.66 3.27
N ARG A 117 13.48 -6.51 4.01
CA ARG A 117 13.94 -7.06 5.29
C ARG A 117 14.83 -8.29 5.12
N ASN A 118 14.49 -9.18 4.20
CA ASN A 118 15.21 -10.39 3.89
C ASN A 118 15.30 -10.57 2.36
N PRO A 119 16.45 -10.28 1.72
CA PRO A 119 16.62 -10.42 0.28
C PRO A 119 16.60 -11.85 -0.25
N GLN A 120 16.67 -12.86 0.63
CA GLN A 120 16.67 -14.29 0.27
C GLN A 120 15.74 -15.05 1.23
N PRO A 121 14.42 -14.76 1.22
CA PRO A 121 13.49 -15.45 2.09
C PRO A 121 13.35 -16.91 1.65
N SER A 122 13.18 -17.79 2.62
CA SER A 122 12.73 -19.15 2.38
C SER A 122 11.30 -19.17 1.85
N GLU A 123 10.88 -20.31 1.30
CA GLU A 123 9.49 -20.50 0.87
C GLU A 123 8.50 -20.29 2.03
N ALA A 124 8.82 -20.79 3.22
CA ALA A 124 8.00 -20.60 4.41
C ALA A 124 7.86 -19.11 4.79
N GLU A 125 8.97 -18.36 4.82
CA GLU A 125 8.93 -16.91 5.07
C GLU A 125 8.16 -16.15 3.98
N THR A 126 8.16 -16.66 2.75
CA THR A 126 7.41 -16.07 1.63
C THR A 126 5.90 -16.32 1.76
N GLN A 127 5.49 -17.49 2.27
CA GLN A 127 4.09 -17.84 2.48
C GLN A 127 3.49 -17.14 3.70
N ASP A 128 4.29 -16.91 4.73
CA ASP A 128 3.86 -16.27 5.99
C ASP A 128 3.69 -14.74 5.88
N ALA A 129 4.39 -14.09 4.94
CA ALA A 129 4.42 -12.63 4.77
C ALA A 129 3.17 -12.06 4.09
#